data_AF-A0A818U9G1-F1
#
_entry.id   AF-A0A818U9G1-F1
#
_cell.length_a   1.000
_cell.length_b   1.000
_cell.length_c   1.000
_cell.angle_alpha   90.00
_cell.angle_beta   90.00
_cell.angle_gamma   90.00
#
_symmetry.space_group_name_H-M   'P 1'
#
loop_
_entity.id
_entity.type
_entity.pdbx_description
1 polymer ?
#
loop_
_entity_poly.entity_id
_entity_poly.type
_entity_poly.pdbx_seq_one_letter_code
_entity_poly.pdbx_strand_id
1 'polypeptide(L)'
;MSSHITDVEGDWKIVDYPNHPGNVNCKIEIKGYGLDPNMFKLYMHVVNDLYCILKHNSTTNRWEISDFCSTEISGSRENIEKEDVFRTLISNLRKLEVHDEQQLIITTNDNEQVRLERLS
;
A
#
# COMPACT_ATOMS: atom_id res chain seq x y z
N MET A 1 18.01 12.28 -6.38
CA MET A 1 18.41 10.95 -5.88
C MET A 1 17.18 10.07 -5.99
N SER A 2 17.22 9.03 -6.82
CA SER A 2 16.10 8.12 -7.02
C SER A 2 16.01 7.20 -5.80
N SER A 3 14.97 7.32 -4.98
CA SER A 3 14.70 6.37 -3.91
C SER A 3 14.34 5.04 -4.55
N HIS A 4 15.29 4.11 -4.60
CA HIS A 4 14.97 2.71 -4.87
C HIS A 4 14.10 2.26 -3.71
N ILE A 5 12.86 1.82 -3.98
CA ILE A 5 12.09 1.10 -2.98
C ILE A 5 12.85 -0.21 -2.75
N THR A 6 13.66 -0.23 -1.69
CA THR A 6 14.22 -1.43 -1.09
C THR A 6 13.11 -2.06 -0.25
N ASP A 7 13.05 -3.39 -0.27
CA ASP A 7 12.00 -4.24 0.31
C ASP A 7 11.28 -3.61 1.52
N VAL A 8 10.01 -3.24 1.35
CA VAL A 8 9.16 -2.77 2.45
C VAL A 8 8.56 -4.00 3.09
N GLU A 9 8.82 -4.27 4.37
CA GLU A 9 8.20 -5.38 5.09
C GLU A 9 7.97 -5.02 6.55
N GLY A 10 6.76 -5.25 7.07
CA GLY A 10 6.49 -5.12 8.50
C GLY A 10 5.03 -4.84 8.81
N ASP A 11 4.77 -4.56 10.08
CA ASP A 11 3.48 -4.06 10.54
C ASP A 11 3.45 -2.53 10.42
N TRP A 12 2.36 -2.00 9.88
CA TRP A 12 2.18 -0.59 9.57
C TRP A 12 0.84 -0.12 10.12
N LYS A 13 0.78 1.16 10.46
CA LYS A 13 -0.43 1.81 10.93
C LYS A 13 -0.66 3.08 10.14
N ILE A 14 -1.88 3.25 9.64
CA ILE A 14 -2.34 4.55 9.13
C ILE A 14 -2.43 5.52 10.30
N VAL A 15 -1.68 6.62 10.22
CA VAL A 15 -1.65 7.69 11.23
C VAL A 15 -2.20 9.01 10.73
N ASP A 16 -2.30 9.17 9.40
CA ASP A 16 -2.92 10.31 8.75
C ASP A 16 -3.58 9.85 7.45
N TYR A 17 -4.91 9.85 7.41
CA TYR A 17 -5.71 9.60 6.21
C TYR A 17 -6.90 10.56 6.26
N PRO A 18 -6.81 11.70 5.55
CA PRO A 18 -7.93 12.63 5.49
C PRO A 18 -9.20 11.90 4.99
N ASN A 19 -10.38 12.32 5.45
CA ASN A 19 -11.67 11.75 5.05
C ASN A 19 -11.96 10.29 5.46
N HIS A 20 -10.99 9.57 6.02
CA HIS A 20 -11.15 8.18 6.46
C HIS A 20 -10.77 8.03 7.95
N PRO A 21 -11.73 8.20 8.89
CA PRO A 21 -11.46 8.07 10.30
C PRO A 21 -11.25 6.59 10.67
N GLY A 22 -10.00 6.14 10.61
CA GLY A 22 -9.65 4.78 11.00
C GLY A 22 -8.16 4.65 11.29
N ASN A 23 -7.81 4.38 12.55
CA ASN A 23 -6.52 3.80 12.90
C ASN A 23 -6.54 2.34 12.45
N VAL A 24 -6.24 2.09 11.17
CA VAL A 24 -6.19 0.74 10.63
C VAL A 24 -4.73 0.28 10.58
N ASN A 25 -4.46 -0.85 11.20
CA ASN A 25 -3.18 -1.52 11.12
C ASN A 25 -3.22 -2.52 9.97
N CYS A 26 -2.09 -2.71 9.32
CA CYS A 26 -1.91 -3.76 8.33
C CYS A 26 -0.46 -4.24 8.33
N LYS A 27 -0.26 -5.51 8.02
CA LYS A 27 1.06 -5.96 7.56
C LYS A 27 1.20 -5.54 6.10
N ILE A 28 2.35 -4.97 5.72
CA ILE A 28 2.67 -4.64 4.32
C ILE A 28 3.97 -5.33 3.94
N GLU A 29 3.99 -5.91 2.75
CA GLU A 29 5.18 -6.44 2.11
C GLU A 29 5.23 -5.98 0.64
N ILE A 30 6.31 -5.34 0.21
CA ILE A 30 6.56 -4.89 -1.16
C ILE A 30 7.90 -5.43 -1.59
N LYS A 31 7.90 -6.33 -2.57
CA LYS A 31 9.10 -6.99 -3.11
C LYS A 31 9.12 -6.94 -4.61
N GLY A 32 10.32 -6.95 -5.21
CA GLY A 32 10.48 -7.06 -6.67
C GLY A 32 9.79 -8.32 -7.22
N TYR A 33 9.21 -8.22 -8.42
CA TYR A 33 8.41 -9.28 -9.03
C TYR A 33 8.77 -9.51 -10.50
N GLY A 34 9.17 -10.75 -10.83
CA GLY A 34 9.53 -11.14 -12.18
C GLY A 34 10.92 -10.62 -12.60
N LEU A 35 11.11 -10.45 -13.92
CA LEU A 35 12.37 -9.99 -14.51
C LEU A 35 12.41 -8.48 -14.78
N ASP A 36 11.27 -7.79 -14.73
CA ASP A 36 11.20 -6.34 -14.90
C ASP A 36 11.58 -5.66 -13.58
N PRO A 37 12.66 -4.84 -13.54
CA PRO A 37 13.10 -4.17 -12.31
C PRO A 37 12.12 -3.12 -11.79
N ASN A 38 11.07 -2.77 -12.55
CA ASN A 38 10.04 -1.84 -12.13
C ASN A 38 8.73 -2.54 -11.72
N MET A 39 8.70 -3.88 -11.71
CA MET A 39 7.55 -4.64 -11.27
C MET A 39 7.74 -5.11 -9.83
N PHE A 40 6.70 -4.94 -9.03
CA PHE A 40 6.69 -5.27 -7.62
C PHE A 40 5.40 -6.00 -7.26
N LYS A 41 5.48 -6.89 -6.28
CA LYS A 41 4.31 -7.50 -5.65
C LYS A 41 4.09 -6.80 -4.33
N LEU A 42 2.89 -6.23 -4.15
CA LEU A 42 2.40 -5.72 -2.88
C LEU A 42 1.49 -6.79 -2.26
N TYR A 43 1.79 -7.13 -1.03
CA TYR A 43 0.96 -7.92 -0.15
C TYR A 43 0.56 -7.06 1.05
N MET A 44 -0.72 -7.11 1.42
CA MET A 44 -1.20 -6.52 2.65
C MET A 44 -2.06 -7.52 3.42
N HIS A 45 -1.88 -7.57 4.73
CA HIS A 45 -2.77 -8.31 5.62
C HIS A 45 -3.44 -7.34 6.58
N VAL A 46 -4.76 -7.25 6.51
CA VAL A 46 -5.57 -6.48 7.48
C VAL A 46 -6.33 -7.45 8.37
N VAL A 47 -7.23 -8.20 7.74
CA VAL A 47 -7.90 -9.39 8.28
C VAL A 47 -7.88 -10.47 7.20
N ASN A 48 -8.27 -10.08 5.99
CA ASN A 48 -7.99 -10.78 4.76
C ASN A 48 -6.66 -10.36 4.16
N ASP A 49 -6.21 -11.21 3.23
CA ASP A 49 -5.02 -11.00 2.42
C ASP A 49 -5.39 -10.24 1.15
N LEU A 50 -4.72 -9.13 0.91
CA LEU A 50 -4.80 -8.34 -0.31
C LEU A 50 -3.49 -8.49 -1.07
N TYR A 51 -3.57 -8.75 -2.37
CA TYR A 51 -2.43 -8.90 -3.26
C TYR A 51 -2.62 -8.02 -4.48
N CYS A 52 -1.59 -7.28 -4.86
CA CYS A 52 -1.57 -6.63 -6.17
C CYS A 52 -0.19 -6.62 -6.80
N ILE A 53 -0.17 -6.52 -8.12
CA ILE A 53 1.05 -6.27 -8.88
C ILE A 53 1.12 -4.77 -9.17
N LEU A 54 2.24 -4.17 -8.76
CA LEU A 54 2.57 -2.77 -8.94
C LEU A 54 3.62 -2.63 -10.03
N LYS A 55 3.44 -1.66 -10.92
CA LYS A 55 4.44 -1.28 -11.93
C LYS A 55 4.82 0.18 -11.73
N HIS A 56 6.11 0.44 -11.52
CA HIS A 56 6.66 1.78 -11.43
C HIS A 56 7.00 2.33 -12.82
N ASN A 57 6.45 3.47 -13.17
CA ASN A 57 6.81 4.22 -14.34
C ASN A 57 7.88 5.25 -13.95
N SER A 58 9.15 4.90 -14.12
CA SER A 58 10.29 5.73 -13.74
C SER A 58 10.36 7.09 -14.45
N THR A 59 9.77 7.20 -15.65
CA THR A 59 9.69 8.45 -16.41
C THR A 59 8.73 9.45 -15.77
N THR A 60 7.57 8.98 -15.30
CA THR A 60 6.53 9.85 -14.71
C THR A 60 6.53 9.84 -13.20
N ASN A 61 7.34 8.97 -12.59
CA ASN A 61 7.34 8.64 -11.17
C ASN A 61 5.95 8.27 -10.64
N ARG A 62 5.21 7.46 -11.41
CA ARG A 62 3.87 6.98 -11.08
C ARG A 62 3.85 5.48 -10.90
N TRP A 63 2.93 5.00 -10.07
CA TRP A 63 2.65 3.59 -9.89
C TRP A 63 1.35 3.22 -10.61
N GLU A 64 1.35 2.06 -11.26
CA GLU A 64 0.21 1.48 -11.95
C GLU A 64 -0.08 0.11 -11.34
N ILE A 65 -1.37 -0.23 -11.17
CA ILE A 65 -1.79 -1.55 -10.70
C ILE A 65 -2.22 -2.36 -11.91
N SER A 66 -1.64 -3.55 -12.08
CA SER A 66 -2.03 -4.45 -13.18
C SER A 66 -3.04 -5.50 -12.75
N ASP A 67 -2.93 -6.02 -11.53
CA ASP A 67 -3.80 -7.05 -10.98
C ASP A 67 -4.07 -6.77 -9.50
N PHE A 68 -5.30 -7.00 -9.06
CA PHE A 68 -5.72 -6.88 -7.67
C PHE A 68 -6.57 -8.11 -7.28
N CYS A 69 -6.14 -8.83 -6.25
CA CYS A 69 -6.82 -10.00 -5.71
C CYS A 69 -6.97 -9.86 -4.20
N SER A 70 -8.09 -10.33 -3.66
CA SER A 70 -8.34 -10.42 -2.22
C SER A 70 -8.78 -11.83 -1.86
N THR A 71 -8.38 -12.32 -0.69
CA THR A 71 -9.05 -13.48 -0.09
C THR A 71 -10.37 -13.01 0.53
N GLU A 72 -11.48 -13.69 0.25
CA GLU A 72 -12.77 -13.38 0.87
C GLU A 72 -13.02 -14.38 2.00
N ILE A 73 -12.56 -14.05 3.21
CA ILE A 73 -13.02 -14.73 4.42
C ILE A 73 -14.14 -13.87 5.01
N SER A 74 -15.24 -14.50 5.41
CA SER A 74 -16.35 -13.81 6.08
C SER A 74 -15.85 -13.04 7.30
N GLY A 75 -15.80 -11.71 7.19
CA GLY A 75 -15.40 -10.79 8.25
C GLY A 75 -16.61 -10.16 8.95
N SER A 76 -16.41 -9.63 10.16
CA SER A 76 -17.36 -8.68 10.73
C SER A 76 -17.45 -7.44 9.83
N ARG A 77 -18.56 -6.69 9.92
CA ARG A 77 -18.72 -5.42 9.18
C ARG A 77 -17.54 -4.46 9.43
N GLU A 78 -17.05 -4.39 10.66
CA GLU A 78 -15.90 -3.58 11.02
C GLU A 78 -14.62 -3.99 10.27
N ASN A 79 -14.41 -5.30 10.06
CA ASN A 79 -13.24 -5.81 9.33
C ASN A 79 -13.35 -5.48 7.84
N ILE A 80 -14.54 -5.58 7.26
CA ILE A 80 -14.81 -5.21 5.87
C ILE A 80 -14.54 -3.72 5.65
N GLU A 81 -15.03 -2.87 6.57
CA GLU A 81 -14.79 -1.42 6.49
C GLU A 81 -13.29 -1.08 6.57
N LYS A 82 -12.50 -1.79 7.39
CA LYS A 82 -11.04 -1.65 7.45
C LYS A 82 -10.33 -2.09 6.16
N GLU A 83 -10.79 -3.15 5.52
CA GLU A 83 -10.25 -3.63 4.25
C GLU A 83 -10.58 -2.68 3.10
N ASP A 84 -11.79 -2.13 3.08
CA ASP A 84 -12.22 -1.17 2.06
C ASP A 84 -11.39 0.12 2.08
N VAL A 85 -10.91 0.55 3.26
CA VAL A 85 -9.98 1.67 3.41
C VAL A 85 -8.68 1.39 2.63
N PHE A 86 -8.05 0.23 2.84
CA PHE A 86 -6.82 -0.14 2.15
C PHE A 86 -7.03 -0.43 0.66
N ARG A 87 -8.15 -1.08 0.31
CA ARG A 87 -8.51 -1.35 -1.08
C ARG A 87 -8.70 -0.05 -1.87
N THR A 88 -9.40 0.92 -1.30
CA THR A 88 -9.57 2.25 -1.90
C THR A 88 -8.23 2.98 -2.03
N LEU A 89 -7.42 2.96 -0.97
CA LEU A 89 -6.12 3.62 -0.94
C LEU A 89 -5.19 3.08 -2.04
N ILE A 90 -5.04 1.76 -2.11
CA ILE A 90 -4.18 1.13 -3.09
C ILE A 90 -4.73 1.30 -4.49
N SER A 91 -6.05 1.12 -4.73
CA SER A 91 -6.63 1.30 -6.07
C SER A 91 -6.40 2.71 -6.64
N ASN A 92 -6.20 3.70 -5.78
CA ASN A 92 -5.89 5.07 -6.17
C ASN A 92 -4.41 5.44 -6.04
N LEU A 93 -3.52 4.47 -5.77
CA LEU A 93 -2.09 4.70 -5.61
C LEU A 93 -1.51 5.38 -6.86
N ARG A 94 -0.93 6.57 -6.65
CA ARG A 94 -0.17 7.30 -7.68
C ARG A 94 1.31 7.32 -7.36
N LYS A 95 1.67 7.62 -6.11
CA LYS A 95 3.05 7.73 -5.65
C LYS A 95 3.21 6.97 -4.34
N LEU A 96 4.32 6.27 -4.19
CA LEU A 96 4.73 5.60 -2.97
C LEU A 96 6.14 6.07 -2.62
N GLU A 97 6.32 6.55 -1.39
CA GLU A 97 7.60 7.00 -0.87
C GLU A 97 7.88 6.33 0.47
N VAL A 98 9.09 5.81 0.63
CA VAL A 98 9.58 5.20 1.87
C VAL A 98 10.59 6.17 2.48
N HIS A 99 10.38 6.56 3.73
CA HIS A 99 11.28 7.42 4.49
C HIS A 99 11.87 6.63 5.66
N ASP A 100 13.20 6.53 5.68
CA ASP A 100 14.00 5.91 6.75
C ASP A 100 13.53 4.52 7.18
N GLU A 101 12.84 3.77 6.32
CA GLU A 101 12.18 2.49 6.59
C GLU A 101 11.12 2.50 7.72
N GLN A 102 10.77 3.69 8.22
CA GLN A 102 9.85 3.89 9.34
C GLN A 102 8.52 4.53 8.91
N GLN A 103 8.51 5.18 7.75
CA GLN A 103 7.34 5.89 7.25
C GLN A 103 7.08 5.57 5.79
N LEU A 104 5.81 5.29 5.47
CA LEU A 104 5.31 5.23 4.10
C LEU A 104 4.41 6.42 3.85
N ILE A 105 4.65 7.10 2.74
CA ILE A 105 3.74 8.11 2.18
C ILE A 105 3.14 7.57 0.90
N ILE A 106 1.82 7.44 0.91
CA ILE A 106 1.02 7.12 -0.27
C ILE A 106 0.37 8.42 -0.74
N THR A 107 0.62 8.80 -1.99
CA THR A 107 -0.15 9.84 -2.67
C THR A 107 -1.14 9.19 -3.62
N THR A 108 -2.41 9.57 -3.51
CA THR A 108 -3.47 9.06 -4.38
C THR A 108 -3.56 9.84 -5.70
N ASN A 109 -4.36 9.36 -6.64
CA ASN A 109 -4.65 10.06 -7.90
C ASN A 109 -5.29 11.44 -7.66
N ASP A 110 -6.02 11.63 -6.56
CA ASP A 110 -6.64 12.89 -6.16
C ASP A 110 -5.69 13.85 -5.41
N ASN A 111 -4.40 13.48 -5.29
CA ASN A 111 -3.37 14.19 -4.53
C ASN A 111 -3.59 14.18 -3.01
N GLU A 112 -4.43 13.29 -2.50
CA GLU A 112 -4.49 13.04 -1.06
C GLU A 112 -3.22 12.32 -0.61
N GLN A 113 -2.66 12.74 0.52
CA GLN A 113 -1.48 12.12 1.12
C GLN A 113 -1.90 11.33 2.35
N VAL A 114 -1.52 10.06 2.36
CA VAL A 114 -1.77 9.13 3.46
C VAL A 114 -0.44 8.71 4.06
N ARG A 115 -0.30 8.92 5.37
CA ARG A 115 0.91 8.53 6.11
C ARG A 115 0.67 7.25 6.89
N LEU A 116 1.58 6.32 6.72
CA LEU A 116 1.70 5.13 7.55
C LEU A 116 3.01 5.17 8.32
N GLU A 117 2.97 4.72 9.56
CA GLU A 117 4.13 4.53 10.44
C GLU A 117 4.32 3.04 10.72
N ARG A 118 5.57 2.60 10.74
CA ARG A 118 5.93 1.22 11.07
C ARG A 118 5.71 0.97 12.56
N LEU A 119 5.06 -0.14 12.88
CA LEU A 119 4.96 -0.66 14.24
C LEU A 119 6.21 -1.52 14.46
N SER A 120 7.03 -1.13 15.42
CA SER A 120 8.34 -1.69 15.78
C SER A 120 8.43 -3.21 15.75
#